data_AF-A0A127SKX4-F1
#
_entry.id   AF-A0A127SKX4-F1
#
_cell.length_a   1.000
_cell.length_b   1.000
_cell.length_c   1.000
_cell.angle_alpha   90.00
_cell.angle_beta   90.00
_cell.angle_gamma   90.00
#
_symmetry.space_group_name_H-M   'P 1'
#
loop_
_entity.id
_entity.type
_entity.pdbx_description
1 polymer ?
#
loop_
_entity_poly.entity_id
_entity_poly.type
_entity_poly.pdbx_seq_one_letter_code
_entity_poly.pdbx_strand_id
1 'polypeptide(L)' 'DIQTICPLHGPVLNENLGYYIGLYDTWSSYKPEDKGVLVAYASIHGNTAKAARKFAEMLRAKG' A
#
# COMPACT_ATOMS: atom_id res chain seq x y z
N ASP A 1 -8.97 27.41 4.61
CA ASP A 1 -8.41 26.54 3.57
C ASP A 1 -6.93 26.32 3.85
N ILE A 2 -6.37 25.14 3.61
CA ILE A 2 -4.94 24.87 3.84
C ILE A 2 -4.18 25.25 2.56
N GLN A 3 -3.16 26.10 2.66
CA GLN A 3 -2.43 26.63 1.50
C GLN A 3 -1.02 26.07 1.35
N THR A 4 -0.40 25.67 2.46
CA THR A 4 0.96 25.13 2.50
C THR A 4 1.08 24.15 3.66
N ILE A 5 1.82 23.06 3.45
CA ILE A 5 2.25 22.12 4.50
C ILE A 5 3.79 22.21 4.60
N CYS A 6 4.29 22.56 5.78
CA CYS A 6 5.73 22.67 6.07
C CYS A 6 6.17 21.52 7.00
N PRO A 7 6.49 20.32 6.45
CA PRO A 7 6.89 19.18 7.27
C PRO A 7 8.31 19.35 7.82
N LEU A 8 8.65 18.57 8.86
CA LEU A 8 10.01 18.52 9.41
C LEU A 8 11.01 17.86 8.44
N HIS A 9 10.52 16.98 7.58
CA HIS A 9 11.32 16.25 6.60
C HIS A 9 10.69 16.38 5.21
N GLY A 10 11.56 16.43 4.20
CA GLY A 10 11.14 16.58 2.80
C GLY A 10 10.86 18.04 2.41
N PRO A 11 10.30 18.26 1.21
CA PRO A 11 10.01 19.60 0.71
C PRO A 11 8.77 20.21 1.39
N VAL A 12 8.70 21.53 1.37
CA VAL A 12 7.45 22.26 1.63
C VAL A 12 6.47 21.95 0.51
N LEU A 13 5.25 21.58 0.87
CA LEU A 13 4.18 21.27 -0.08
C LEU A 13 3.30 22.50 -0.21
N ASN A 14 3.22 23.07 -1.40
CA ASN A 14 2.41 24.26 -1.72
C ASN A 14 1.55 24.07 -2.99
N GLU A 15 1.62 22.88 -3.61
CA GLU A 15 0.86 22.50 -4.80
C GLU A 15 0.22 21.14 -4.57
N ASN A 16 -0.92 20.89 -5.23
CA ASN A 16 -1.63 19.61 -5.20
C ASN A 16 -1.89 19.05 -3.77
N LEU A 17 -2.20 19.91 -2.80
CA LEU A 17 -2.38 19.50 -1.40
C LEU A 17 -3.47 18.44 -1.20
N GLY A 18 -4.50 18.46 -2.06
CA GLY A 18 -5.58 17.46 -2.05
C GLY A 18 -5.08 16.03 -2.25
N TYR A 19 -4.04 15.81 -3.07
CA TYR A 19 -3.42 14.49 -3.24
C TYR A 19 -2.81 13.98 -1.94
N TYR A 20 -1.96 14.79 -1.30
CA TYR A 20 -1.27 14.40 -0.07
C TYR A 20 -2.24 14.17 1.10
N ILE A 21 -3.21 15.06 1.26
CA ILE A 21 -4.25 14.92 2.28
C ILE A 21 -5.10 13.67 2.00
N GLY A 22 -5.44 13.41 0.74
CA GLY A 22 -6.16 12.21 0.31
C GLY A 22 -5.43 10.91 0.61
N LEU A 23 -4.09 10.88 0.46
CA LEU A 23 -3.28 9.72 0.87
C LEU A 23 -3.36 9.49 2.39
N TYR A 24 -3.23 10.55 3.19
CA TYR A 24 -3.35 10.44 4.65
C TYR A 24 -4.74 9.97 5.09
N ASP A 25 -5.82 10.47 4.48
CA ASP A 25 -7.18 10.00 4.74
C ASP A 25 -7.35 8.51 4.37
N THR A 26 -6.82 8.10 3.22
CA THR A 26 -6.83 6.71 2.76
C THR A 26 -6.11 5.79 3.75
N TRP A 27 -4.86 6.12 4.11
CA TRP A 27 -4.04 5.28 4.98
C TRP A 27 -4.53 5.27 6.43
N SER A 28 -4.97 6.41 6.96
CA SER A 28 -5.52 6.51 8.33
C SER A 28 -6.84 5.76 8.50
N SER A 29 -7.57 5.51 7.41
CA SER A 29 -8.78 4.68 7.39
C SER A 29 -8.53 3.20 7.07
N TYR A 30 -7.26 2.76 7.02
CA TYR A 30 -6.85 1.40 6.67
C TYR A 30 -7.35 0.93 5.29
N LYS A 31 -7.65 1.88 4.39
CA LYS A 31 -7.99 1.56 3.00
C LYS A 31 -6.70 1.39 2.22
N PRO A 32 -6.60 0.37 1.35
CA PRO A 32 -5.46 0.24 0.46
C PRO A 32 -5.55 1.27 -0.67
N GLU A 33 -4.40 1.71 -1.18
CA GLU A 33 -4.34 2.53 -2.40
C GLU A 33 -4.78 1.72 -3.63
N ASP A 34 -4.33 0.47 -3.70
CA ASP A 34 -4.64 -0.45 -4.78
C ASP A 34 -5.53 -1.60 -4.32
N LYS A 35 -6.45 -2.04 -5.17
CA LYS A 35 -7.22 -3.26 -4.93
C LYS A 35 -6.33 -4.47 -5.18
N GLY A 36 -5.98 -5.21 -4.12
CA GLY A 36 -5.21 -6.45 -4.26
C GLY A 36 -4.98 -7.17 -2.94
N VAL A 37 -4.28 -8.31 -3.02
CA VAL A 37 -3.87 -9.10 -1.86
C VAL A 37 -2.35 -9.26 -1.86
N LEU A 38 -1.70 -8.84 -0.78
CA LEU A 38 -0.28 -9.09 -0.55
C LEU A 38 -0.08 -10.46 0.10
N VAL A 39 0.67 -11.35 -0.55
CA VAL A 39 1.09 -12.64 0.02
C VAL A 39 2.56 -12.57 0.41
N ALA A 40 2.83 -12.17 1.65
CA ALA A 40 4.19 -12.15 2.20
C ALA A 40 4.56 -13.51 2.79
N TYR A 41 5.73 -14.05 2.42
CA TYR A 41 6.22 -15.33 2.95
C TYR A 41 7.75 -15.37 3.04
N ALA A 42 8.26 -16.20 3.95
CA ALA A 42 9.66 -16.63 4.00
C ALA A 42 9.73 -18.16 3.89
N SER A 43 10.80 -18.69 3.29
CA SER A 43 10.93 -20.15 3.14
C SER A 43 12.39 -20.58 3.07
N ILE A 44 12.83 -21.35 4.06
CA ILE A 44 14.21 -21.87 4.12
C ILE A 44 14.39 -23.06 3.18
N HIS A 45 13.41 -23.97 3.18
CA HIS A 45 13.46 -25.22 2.39
C HIS A 45 12.50 -25.23 1.19
N GLY A 46 11.94 -24.07 0.82
CA GLY A 46 11.10 -23.90 -0.39
C GLY A 46 9.66 -24.41 -0.30
N ASN A 47 9.32 -25.29 0.66
CA ASN A 47 7.95 -25.82 0.78
C ASN A 47 6.90 -24.72 1.02
N THR A 48 7.19 -23.77 1.92
CA THR A 48 6.30 -22.60 2.16
C THR A 48 6.18 -21.73 0.91
N ALA A 49 7.28 -21.53 0.17
CA ALA A 49 7.24 -20.76 -1.08
C ALA A 49 6.34 -21.42 -2.13
N LYS A 50 6.39 -22.75 -2.25
CA LYS A 50 5.52 -23.51 -3.16
C LYS A 50 4.05 -23.34 -2.79
N ALA A 51 3.71 -23.45 -1.51
CA ALA A 51 2.35 -23.25 -1.03
C ALA A 51 1.85 -21.81 -1.23
N ALA A 52 2.66 -20.80 -0.86
CA ALA A 52 2.31 -19.39 -0.99
C ALA A 52 2.08 -18.97 -2.44
N ARG A 53 2.92 -19.45 -3.37
CA ARG A 53 2.72 -19.20 -4.81
C ARG A 53 1.45 -19.84 -5.34
N LYS A 54 1.16 -21.08 -4.93
CA LYS A 54 -0.08 -21.75 -5.34
C LYS A 54 -1.30 -21.00 -4.81
N PHE A 55 -1.24 -20.52 -3.58
CA PHE A 55 -2.30 -19.69 -3.00
C PHE A 55 -2.48 -18.37 -3.76
N ALA A 56 -1.39 -17.68 -4.11
CA ALA A 56 -1.45 -16.47 -4.92
C ALA A 56 -2.06 -16.70 -6.31
N GLU A 57 -1.77 -17.83 -6.97
CA GLU A 57 -2.45 -18.24 -8.21
C GLU A 57 -3.96 -18.40 -8.00
N MET A 58 -4.36 -19.07 -6.91
CA MET A 58 -5.77 -19.29 -6.59
C MET A 58 -6.51 -17.97 -6.33
N LEU A 59 -5.87 -16.99 -5.67
CA LEU A 59 -6.43 -15.66 -5.45
C LEU A 59 -6.59 -14.92 -6.79
N ARG A 60 -5.55 -14.87 -7.62
CA ARG A 60 -5.62 -14.23 -8.94
C ARG A 60 -6.70 -14.81 -9.84
N ALA A 61 -6.91 -16.12 -9.79
CA ALA A 61 -7.99 -16.79 -10.54
C ALA A 61 -9.39 -16.41 -10.04
N LYS A 62 -9.53 -15.91 -8.81
CA LYS A 62 -10.80 -15.50 -8.19
C LYS A 62 -11.11 -14.00 -8.31
N GLY A 63 -10.11 -13.16 -8.55
CA GLY A 63 -10.24 -11.69 -8.64
C GLY A 63 -9.94 -10.97 -7.33
#